data_AF-F2F907-F1
#
_entry.id   AF-F2F907-F1
#
_cell.length_a   1.000
_cell.length_b   1.000
_cell.length_c   1.000
_cell.angle_alpha   90.00
_cell.angle_beta   90.00
_cell.angle_gamma   90.00
#
_symmetry.space_group_name_H-M   'P 1'
#
loop_
_entity.id
_entity.type
_entity.pdbx_description
1 polymer ?
#
loop_
_entity_poly.entity_id
_entity_poly.type
_entity_poly.pdbx_seq_one_letter_code
_entity_poly.pdbx_strand_id
1 'polypeptide(L)'
;MGLAAVSYVAVVSLVLCVYMYIDKERAKKKEWRISERTLLTLGVLGGALGGVLGMYLFRHKTKHNQFAFGFPLLGAIHIFILVQLF
;
A
#
# COMPACT_ATOMS: atom_id res chain seq x y z
N MET A 1 -12.52 -3.78 20.37
CA MET A 1 -12.04 -4.53 19.20
C MET A 1 -11.62 -3.62 18.04
N GLY A 2 -12.27 -2.48 17.80
CA GLY A 2 -11.88 -1.53 16.73
C GLY A 2 -10.47 -0.94 16.83
N LEU A 3 -9.96 -0.64 18.04
CA LEU A 3 -8.61 -0.07 18.21
C LEU A 3 -7.50 -1.00 17.70
N ALA A 4 -7.64 -2.31 17.94
CA ALA A 4 -6.67 -3.32 17.48
C ALA A 4 -6.65 -3.42 15.94
N ALA A 5 -7.82 -3.34 15.30
CA ALA A 5 -7.94 -3.34 13.85
C ALA A 5 -7.29 -2.10 13.23
N VAL A 6 -7.52 -0.92 13.83
CA VAL A 6 -6.89 0.34 13.37
C VAL A 6 -5.38 0.29 13.54
N SER A 7 -4.87 -0.19 14.68
CA SER A 7 -3.42 -0.32 14.89
C SER A 7 -2.78 -1.31 13.91
N TYR A 8 -3.46 -2.40 13.59
CA TYR A 8 -2.98 -3.38 12.62
C TYR A 8 -2.88 -2.76 11.21
N VAL A 9 -3.95 -2.10 10.74
CA VAL A 9 -3.98 -1.40 9.44
C VAL A 9 -2.89 -0.32 9.37
N ALA A 10 -2.67 0.42 10.45
CA ALA A 10 -1.64 1.45 10.52
C ALA A 10 -0.23 0.87 10.36
N VAL A 11 0.08 -0.24 11.05
CA VAL A 11 1.39 -0.91 10.95
C VAL A 11 1.60 -1.46 9.55
N VAL A 12 0.63 -2.18 8.98
CA VAL A 12 0.76 -2.75 7.63
C VAL A 12 0.89 -1.66 6.57
N SER A 13 0.17 -0.53 6.73
CA SER A 13 0.31 0.64 5.86
C SER A 13 1.71 1.25 5.93
N LEU A 14 2.29 1.37 7.12
CA LEU A 14 3.64 1.90 7.28
C LEU A 14 4.68 0.98 6.65
N VAL A 15 4.55 -0.34 6.85
CA VAL A 15 5.41 -1.35 6.20
C VAL A 15 5.32 -1.23 4.68
N LEU A 16 4.12 -1.15 4.10
CA LEU A 16 3.97 -1.03 2.65
C LEU A 16 4.57 0.26 2.10
N CYS A 17 4.40 1.37 2.81
CA CYS A 17 5.01 2.65 2.43
C CYS A 17 6.55 2.56 2.39
N VAL A 18 7.17 1.92 3.39
CA VAL A 18 8.61 1.67 3.42
C VAL A 18 9.06 0.76 2.28
N TYR A 19 8.30 -0.30 1.97
CA TYR A 19 8.60 -1.17 0.82
C TYR A 19 8.57 -0.40 -0.51
N MET A 20 7.62 0.51 -0.70
CA MET A 20 7.58 1.38 -1.88
C MET A 20 8.77 2.35 -1.95
N TYR A 21 9.21 2.88 -0.81
CA TYR A 21 10.42 3.69 -0.75
C TYR A 21 11.66 2.88 -1.15
N ILE A 22 11.81 1.66 -0.60
CA ILE A 22 12.91 0.76 -0.92
C ILE A 22 12.89 0.38 -2.40
N ASP A 23 11.73 0.10 -3.01
CA ASP A 23 11.67 -0.17 -4.45
C ASP A 23 12.19 1.02 -5.27
N LYS A 24 11.84 2.25 -4.87
CA LYS A 24 12.33 3.44 -5.55
C LYS A 24 13.83 3.63 -5.38
N GLU A 25 14.37 3.40 -4.18
CA GLU A 25 15.81 3.39 -3.91
C GLU A 25 16.55 2.36 -4.79
N ARG A 26 16.05 1.12 -4.83
CA ARG A 26 16.61 0.04 -5.66
C ARG A 26 16.56 0.37 -7.15
N ALA A 27 15.48 1.02 -7.60
CA ALA A 27 15.37 1.49 -8.99
C ALA A 27 16.45 2.54 -9.33
N LYS A 28 16.82 3.42 -8.39
CA LYS A 28 17.94 4.36 -8.59
C LYS A 28 19.30 3.65 -8.61
N LYS A 29 19.47 2.65 -7.75
CA LYS A 29 20.69 1.84 -7.64
C LYS A 29 20.85 0.77 -8.73
N LYS A 30 19.87 0.65 -9.65
CA LYS A 30 19.79 -0.41 -10.69
C LYS A 30 19.82 -1.83 -10.10
N GLU A 31 19.30 -1.99 -8.90
CA GLU A 31 19.18 -3.28 -8.21
C GLU A 31 17.86 -3.99 -8.57
N TRP A 32 17.73 -5.24 -8.12
CA TRP A 32 16.52 -6.02 -8.31
C TRP A 32 15.30 -5.38 -7.62
N ARG A 33 14.29 -5.07 -8.42
CA ARG A 33 13.05 -4.43 -7.96
C ARG A 33 12.13 -5.39 -7.24
N ILE A 34 11.32 -4.86 -6.34
CA ILE A 34 10.33 -5.65 -5.60
C ILE A 34 9.19 -6.01 -6.55
N SER A 35 8.74 -7.26 -6.50
CA SER A 35 7.64 -7.72 -7.34
C SER A 35 6.36 -6.93 -7.05
N GLU A 36 5.67 -6.51 -8.11
CA GLU A 36 4.41 -5.78 -8.01
C GLU A 36 3.35 -6.56 -7.21
N ARG A 37 3.36 -7.88 -7.34
CA ARG A 37 2.45 -8.77 -6.60
C ARG A 37 2.67 -8.68 -5.09
N THR A 38 3.90 -8.53 -4.63
CA THR A 38 4.22 -8.37 -3.20
C THR A 38 3.67 -7.05 -2.64
N LEU A 39 3.80 -5.96 -3.41
CA LEU A 39 3.26 -4.65 -3.01
C LEU A 39 1.72 -4.68 -2.99
N LEU A 40 1.09 -5.29 -3.99
CA LEU A 40 -0.37 -5.42 -4.05
C LEU A 40 -0.92 -6.33 -2.94
N THR A 41 -0.27 -7.47 -2.66
CA THR A 41 -0.69 -8.37 -1.57
C THR A 41 -0.59 -7.70 -0.20
N LEU A 42 0.48 -6.94 0.07
CA LEU A 42 0.57 -6.09 1.26
C LEU A 42 -0.54 -5.03 1.31
N GLY A 43 -0.93 -4.48 0.16
CA GLY A 43 -2.08 -3.59 0.04
C GLY A 43 -3.40 -4.27 0.43
N VAL A 44 -3.63 -5.50 -0.04
CA VAL A 44 -4.79 -6.34 0.28
C VAL A 44 -4.83 -6.71 1.76
N LEU A 45 -3.67 -6.95 2.39
CA LEU A 45 -3.57 -7.35 3.80
C LEU A 45 -3.85 -6.22 4.81
N GLY A 46 -4.17 -5.00 4.35
CA GLY A 46 -4.42 -3.83 5.20
C GLY A 46 -3.50 -2.64 4.93
N GLY A 47 -2.59 -2.75 3.96
CA GLY A 47 -1.64 -1.70 3.63
C GLY A 47 -2.15 -0.66 2.63
N ALA A 48 -3.38 -0.77 2.13
CA ALA A 48 -3.87 0.02 1.01
C ALA A 48 -3.68 1.55 1.18
N LEU A 49 -3.95 2.08 2.38
CA LEU A 49 -3.72 3.50 2.70
C LEU A 49 -2.24 3.90 2.58
N GLY A 50 -1.35 3.09 3.16
CA GLY A 50 0.10 3.29 3.03
C GLY A 50 0.62 3.12 1.61
N GLY A 51 0.00 2.25 0.82
CA GLY A 51 0.29 2.07 -0.61
C GLY A 51 -0.11 3.28 -1.45
N VAL A 52 -1.31 3.84 -1.24
CA VAL A 52 -1.73 5.09 -1.87
C VAL A 52 -0.77 6.23 -1.49
N LEU A 53 -0.49 6.41 -0.19
CA LEU A 53 0.45 7.41 0.30
C LEU A 53 1.84 7.25 -0.33
N GLY A 54 2.39 6.04 -0.32
CA GLY A 54 3.69 5.72 -0.91
C GLY A 54 3.73 5.99 -2.42
N MET A 55 2.65 5.69 -3.15
CA MET A 55 2.54 6.01 -4.58
C MET A 55 2.66 7.51 -4.85
N TYR A 56 1.94 8.34 -4.09
CA TYR A 56 1.97 9.80 -4.28
C TYR A 56 3.28 10.42 -3.79
N LEU A 57 3.75 10.06 -2.58
CA LEU A 57 5.00 10.56 -1.99
C LEU A 57 6.22 10.23 -2.87
N PHE A 58 6.29 8.99 -3.35
CA PHE A 58 7.43 8.53 -4.13
C PHE A 58 7.19 8.65 -5.63
N ARG A 59 6.04 9.17 -6.09
CA ARG A 59 5.63 9.18 -7.50
C ARG A 59 5.87 7.82 -8.16
N HIS A 60 5.64 6.76 -7.41
CA HIS A 60 6.04 5.41 -7.77
C HIS A 60 4.90 4.76 -8.54
N LYS A 61 5.14 4.52 -9.84
CA LYS A 61 4.23 3.76 -10.73
C LYS A 61 2.77 4.24 -10.72
N THR A 62 2.57 5.56 -10.64
CA THR A 62 1.24 6.20 -10.70
C THR A 62 0.52 6.03 -12.03
N LYS A 63 1.23 5.73 -13.12
CA LYS A 63 0.64 5.41 -14.44
C LYS A 63 0.45 3.91 -14.69
N HIS A 64 0.90 3.04 -13.78
CA HIS A 64 0.76 1.60 -13.99
C HIS A 64 -0.65 1.18 -13.58
N ASN A 65 -1.44 0.69 -14.54
CA ASN A 65 -2.88 0.49 -14.36
C ASN A 65 -3.23 -0.37 -13.14
N GLN A 66 -2.39 -1.38 -12.87
CA GLN A 66 -2.51 -2.27 -11.71
C GLN A 66 -2.42 -1.51 -10.37
N PHE A 67 -1.54 -0.50 -10.26
CA PHE A 67 -1.34 0.30 -9.06
C PHE A 67 -2.35 1.44 -8.98
N ALA A 68 -2.59 2.12 -10.11
CA ALA A 68 -3.50 3.24 -10.21
C ALA A 68 -4.95 2.86 -9.87
N PHE A 69 -5.41 1.67 -10.25
CA PHE A 69 -6.74 1.18 -9.88
C PHE A 69 -6.73 0.27 -8.65
N GLY A 70 -5.71 -0.57 -8.49
CA GLY A 70 -5.66 -1.55 -7.40
C GLY A 70 -5.65 -0.91 -6.02
N PHE A 71 -4.80 0.07 -5.79
CA PHE A 71 -4.68 0.71 -4.47
C PHE A 71 -5.92 1.51 -4.05
N PRO A 72 -6.52 2.37 -4.91
CA PRO A 72 -7.76 3.06 -4.57
C PRO A 72 -8.93 2.11 -4.35
N LEU A 73 -9.07 1.06 -5.17
CA LEU A 73 -10.14 0.06 -5.02
C LEU A 73 -10.01 -0.69 -3.68
N LEU A 74 -8.80 -1.14 -3.36
CA LEU A 74 -8.53 -1.81 -2.08
C LEU A 74 -8.69 -0.86 -0.88
N GLY A 75 -8.35 0.42 -1.05
CA GLY A 75 -8.60 1.45 -0.05
C GLY A 75 -10.09 1.63 0.23
N ALA A 76 -10.91 1.70 -0.83
CA ALA A 76 -12.36 1.80 -0.70
C ALA A 76 -12.97 0.59 0.03
N ILE A 77 -12.52 -0.63 -0.29
CA ILE A 77 -12.96 -1.86 0.40
C ILE A 77 -12.58 -1.83 1.88
N HIS A 78 -11.34 -1.45 2.22
CA HIS A 78 -10.92 -1.35 3.62
C HIS A 78 -11.71 -0.30 4.40
N ILE A 79 -11.98 0.86 3.80
CA ILE A 79 -12.80 1.90 4.42
C ILE A 79 -14.22 1.38 4.66
N PHE A 80 -14.81 0.70 3.67
CA PHE A 80 -16.15 0.11 3.82
C PHE A 80 -16.21 -0.91 4.97
N ILE A 81 -15.22 -1.80 5.07
CA ILE A 81 -15.11 -2.78 6.17
C ILE A 81 -14.95 -2.08 7.52
N LEU A 82 -14.09 -1.05 7.60
CA LEU A 82 -13.89 -0.28 8.83
C LEU A 82 -15.17 0.44 9.29
N VAL A 83 -15.95 0.97 8.35
CA VAL A 83 -17.25 1.61 8.64
C VAL A 83 -18.29 0.61 9.12
N GLN A 84 -18.29 -0.62 8.60
CA GLN A 84 -19.19 -1.68 9.10
C GLN A 84 -18.77 -2.23 10.48
N LEU A 85 -17.49 -2.10 10.85
CA LEU A 85 -16.93 -2.61 12.09
C LEU A 85 -17.10 -1.64 13.29
N PHE A 86 -17.41 -0.37 13.01
CA PHE A 86 -17.60 0.71 13.98
C PHE A 86 -19.08 1.06 14.12
#